data_AF-A0A9X7ZU98-F1
#
_entry.id   AF-A0A9X7ZU98-F1
#
_cell.length_a   1.000
_cell.length_b   1.000
_cell.length_c   1.000
_cell.angle_alpha   90.00
_cell.angle_beta   90.00
_cell.angle_gamma   90.00
#
_symmetry.space_group_name_H-M   'P 1'
#
loop_
_entity.id
_entity.type
_entity.pdbx_description
1 polymer ?
#
loop_
_entity_poly.entity_id
_entity_poly.type
_entity_poly.pdbx_seq_one_letter_code
_entity_poly.pdbx_strand_id
1 'polypeptide(L)'
;MLAQEANKTKIEIFNIISENIQKKIMESSDMYNQLSQYNNLITYEELYDLTEEDIEKFHEIRDRAHEFEHELIHIKEDLIKNMVLDIEWVLTNNENKQAKQQLDNLRKSNIFYDFFNLEIILGLIFDKLKQLNVPRKKSSHQHLYSHKSGGCC
;
A
#
# COMPACT_ATOMS: atom_id res chain seq x y z
N MET A 1 -24.47 -9.36 22.59
CA MET A 1 -23.16 -9.95 22.94
C MET A 1 -22.36 -10.26 21.67
N LEU A 2 -22.76 -11.23 20.83
CA LEU A 2 -22.03 -11.60 19.60
C LEU A 2 -21.75 -10.45 18.61
N ALA A 3 -22.74 -9.58 18.35
CA ALA A 3 -22.57 -8.45 17.44
C ALA A 3 -21.59 -7.38 17.98
N GLN A 4 -21.45 -7.24 19.30
CA GLN A 4 -20.50 -6.28 19.90
C GLN A 4 -19.07 -6.83 19.84
N GLU A 5 -18.89 -8.12 20.06
CA GLU A 5 -17.60 -8.80 19.95
C GLU A 5 -17.07 -8.78 18.52
N ALA A 6 -17.91 -9.12 17.53
CA ALA A 6 -17.54 -9.05 16.12
C ALA A 6 -17.11 -7.63 15.68
N ASN A 7 -17.78 -6.61 16.20
CA ASN A 7 -17.43 -5.21 15.94
C ASN A 7 -16.12 -4.79 16.60
N LYS A 8 -15.82 -5.29 17.80
CA LYS A 8 -14.54 -5.03 18.46
C LYS A 8 -13.38 -5.61 17.64
N THR A 9 -13.50 -6.87 17.21
CA THR A 9 -12.51 -7.53 16.35
C THR A 9 -12.27 -6.77 15.04
N LYS A 10 -13.34 -6.22 14.46
CA LYS A 10 -13.25 -5.42 13.23
C LYS A 10 -12.44 -4.13 13.44
N ILE A 11 -12.71 -3.39 14.51
CA ILE A 11 -11.97 -2.17 14.83
C ILE A 11 -10.48 -2.49 15.04
N GLU A 12 -10.17 -3.58 15.73
CA GLU A 12 -8.80 -4.05 15.91
C GLU A 12 -8.11 -4.35 14.56
N ILE A 13 -8.79 -5.02 13.64
CA ILE A 13 -8.28 -5.27 12.28
C ILE A 13 -8.02 -3.95 11.54
N PHE A 14 -8.95 -3.01 11.55
CA PHE A 14 -8.77 -1.71 10.91
C PHE A 14 -7.59 -0.92 11.50
N ASN A 15 -7.40 -0.99 12.81
CA ASN A 15 -6.24 -0.35 13.46
C ASN A 15 -4.93 -1.00 13.01
N ILE A 16 -4.85 -2.33 12.95
CA ILE A 16 -3.67 -3.05 12.45
C ILE A 16 -3.37 -2.67 11.00
N ILE A 17 -4.39 -2.64 10.13
CA ILE A 17 -4.22 -2.23 8.73
C ILE A 17 -3.74 -0.77 8.67
N SER A 18 -4.33 0.12 9.47
CA SER A 18 -3.95 1.53 9.51
C SER A 18 -2.50 1.73 9.95
N GLU A 19 -2.07 1.04 11.01
CA GLU A 19 -0.68 1.07 11.49
C GLU A 19 0.30 0.55 10.44
N ASN A 20 -0.07 -0.53 9.75
CA ASN A 20 0.72 -1.10 8.66
C ASN A 20 0.86 -0.12 7.48
N ILE A 21 -0.23 0.54 7.07
CA ILE A 21 -0.20 1.56 6.02
C ILE A 21 0.70 2.73 6.44
N GLN A 22 0.54 3.24 7.67
CA GLN A 22 1.34 4.37 8.17
C GLN A 22 2.84 4.05 8.20
N LYS A 23 3.22 2.86 8.65
CA LYS A 23 4.62 2.40 8.62
C LYS A 23 5.17 2.39 7.18
N LYS A 24 4.37 1.90 6.23
CA LYS A 24 4.75 1.88 4.81
C LYS A 24 4.83 3.26 4.19
N ILE A 25 3.96 4.20 4.59
CA ILE A 25 4.04 5.60 4.16
C ILE A 25 5.35 6.21 4.63
N MET A 26 5.74 6.01 5.89
CA MET A 26 7.00 6.51 6.41
C MET A 26 8.19 5.96 5.62
N GLU A 27 8.27 4.64 5.47
CA GLU A 27 9.37 3.99 4.76
C GLU A 27 9.42 4.41 3.27
N SER A 28 8.26 4.54 2.62
CA SER A 28 8.18 5.02 1.23
C SER A 28 8.55 6.49 1.10
N SER A 29 8.21 7.31 2.08
CA SER A 29 8.62 8.72 2.12
C SER A 29 10.13 8.85 2.27
N ASP A 30 10.75 8.02 3.11
CA ASP A 30 12.20 7.96 3.27
C ASP A 30 12.89 7.53 1.96
N MET A 31 12.38 6.49 1.29
CA MET A 31 12.85 6.08 -0.04
C MET A 31 12.74 7.22 -1.06
N TYR A 32 11.60 7.91 -1.12
CA TYR A 32 11.40 9.03 -2.04
C TYR A 32 12.34 10.20 -1.76
N ASN A 33 12.58 10.51 -0.48
CA ASN A 33 13.51 11.55 -0.06
C ASN A 33 14.95 11.22 -0.47
N GLN A 34 15.38 9.96 -0.31
CA GLN A 34 16.68 9.48 -0.79
C GLN A 34 16.82 9.69 -2.30
N LEU A 35 15.84 9.25 -3.09
CA LEU A 35 15.85 9.43 -4.55
C LEU A 35 15.82 10.91 -4.97
N SER A 36 15.13 11.76 -4.21
CA SER A 36 14.99 13.19 -4.53
C SER A 36 16.30 13.96 -4.36
N GLN A 37 17.22 13.50 -3.50
CA GLN A 37 18.55 14.10 -3.35
C GLN A 37 19.34 14.03 -4.66
N TYR A 38 19.15 12.97 -5.45
CA TYR A 38 19.80 12.80 -6.75
C TYR A 38 19.19 13.66 -7.86
N ASN A 39 17.94 14.12 -7.69
CA ASN A 39 17.31 15.00 -8.67
C ASN A 39 17.90 16.41 -8.65
N ASN A 40 18.33 16.90 -7.49
CA ASN A 40 19.03 18.17 -7.38
C ASN A 40 20.43 18.09 -8.03
N LEU A 41 21.09 16.94 -7.99
CA LEU A 41 22.42 16.74 -8.58
C LEU A 41 22.40 16.65 -10.11
N ILE A 42 21.27 16.22 -10.71
CA ILE A 42 21.15 16.08 -12.18
C ILE A 42 20.66 17.39 -12.84
N THR A 43 19.92 18.23 -12.11
CA THR A 43 19.29 19.45 -12.67
C THR A 43 20.23 20.66 -12.69
N TYR A 44 21.19 20.71 -11.77
CA TYR A 44 22.32 21.64 -11.85
C TYR A 44 23.44 20.87 -12.53
N GLU A 45 24.03 21.41 -13.60
CA GLU A 45 25.06 20.78 -14.44
C GLU A 45 26.41 20.49 -13.72
N GLU A 46 26.38 20.13 -12.44
CA GLU A 46 27.51 19.61 -11.70
C GLU A 46 27.54 18.08 -11.87
N LEU A 47 28.47 17.67 -12.74
CA LEU A 47 29.06 16.33 -12.93
C LEU A 47 29.11 15.45 -11.66
N TYR A 48 27.98 14.90 -11.22
CA TYR A 48 27.97 13.77 -10.31
C TYR A 48 27.79 12.50 -11.15
N ASP A 49 28.91 11.84 -11.44
CA ASP A 49 28.88 10.48 -11.93
C ASP A 49 28.30 9.60 -10.82
N LEU A 50 27.15 8.98 -11.09
CA LEU A 50 26.56 7.99 -10.19
C LEU A 50 27.58 6.88 -9.94
N THR A 51 27.85 6.59 -8.67
CA THR A 51 28.74 5.48 -8.31
C THR A 51 28.00 4.15 -8.47
N GLU A 52 28.75 3.03 -8.53
CA GLU A 52 28.15 1.69 -8.51
C GLU A 52 27.29 1.48 -7.23
N GLU A 53 27.71 2.06 -6.10
CA GLU A 53 26.98 2.02 -4.83
C GLU A 53 25.63 2.76 -4.92
N ASP A 54 25.56 3.87 -5.64
CA ASP A 54 24.30 4.60 -5.84
C ASP A 54 23.31 3.77 -6.67
N ILE A 55 23.81 3.11 -7.71
CA ILE A 55 23.00 2.24 -8.58
C ILE A 55 22.48 1.03 -7.81
N GLU A 56 23.30 0.42 -6.95
CA GLU A 56 22.88 -0.67 -6.07
C GLU A 56 21.75 -0.22 -5.12
N LYS A 57 21.90 0.93 -4.48
CA LYS A 57 20.84 1.52 -3.63
C LYS A 57 19.54 1.75 -4.40
N PHE A 58 19.60 2.23 -5.65
CA PHE A 58 18.41 2.39 -6.47
C PHE A 58 17.73 1.06 -6.78
N HIS A 59 18.50 -0.01 -6.97
CA HIS A 59 17.96 -1.35 -7.13
C HIS A 59 17.31 -1.89 -5.85
N GLU A 60 17.89 -1.63 -4.69
CA GLU A 60 17.29 -1.97 -3.39
C GLU A 60 15.96 -1.24 -3.18
N ILE A 61 15.93 0.08 -3.41
CA ILE A 61 14.71 0.89 -3.32
C ILE A 61 13.65 0.40 -4.30
N ARG A 62 14.04 0.09 -5.54
CA ARG A 62 13.14 -0.49 -6.55
C ARG A 62 12.53 -1.78 -6.04
N ASP A 63 13.34 -2.69 -5.53
CA ASP A 63 12.92 -4.02 -5.10
C ASP A 63 11.97 -3.92 -3.90
N ARG A 64 12.28 -3.03 -2.96
CA ARG A 64 11.41 -2.72 -1.82
C ARG A 64 10.08 -2.08 -2.23
N ALA A 65 10.10 -1.13 -3.18
CA ALA A 65 8.88 -0.53 -3.71
C ALA A 65 7.99 -1.58 -4.43
N HIS A 66 8.58 -2.58 -5.08
CA HIS A 66 7.84 -3.72 -5.65
C HIS A 66 7.18 -4.57 -4.58
N GLU A 67 7.87 -4.89 -3.49
CA GLU A 67 7.26 -5.62 -2.38
C GLU A 67 6.03 -4.87 -1.85
N PHE A 68 6.14 -3.55 -1.68
CA PHE A 68 5.05 -2.72 -1.21
C PHE A 68 3.86 -2.66 -2.16
N GLU A 69 4.12 -2.67 -3.46
CA GLU A 69 3.05 -2.74 -4.45
C GLU A 69 2.30 -4.07 -4.39
N HIS A 70 2.99 -5.20 -4.18
CA HIS A 70 2.32 -6.49 -3.97
C HIS A 70 1.52 -6.49 -2.67
N GLU A 71 2.09 -5.97 -1.59
CA GLU A 71 1.39 -5.87 -0.30
C GLU A 71 0.17 -4.95 -0.36
N LEU A 72 0.19 -3.88 -1.17
CA LEU A 72 -0.97 -3.02 -1.40
C LEU A 72 -2.18 -3.79 -1.96
N ILE A 73 -1.96 -4.82 -2.77
CA ILE A 73 -3.04 -5.68 -3.28
C ILE A 73 -3.73 -6.38 -2.12
N HIS A 74 -2.97 -6.96 -1.20
CA HIS A 74 -3.52 -7.64 -0.03
C HIS A 74 -4.20 -6.67 0.94
N ILE A 75 -3.62 -5.49 1.18
CA ILE A 75 -4.25 -4.44 1.99
C ILE A 75 -5.59 -4.04 1.37
N LYS A 76 -5.66 -3.88 0.04
CA LYS A 76 -6.90 -3.56 -0.66
C LYS A 76 -7.94 -4.68 -0.50
N GLU A 77 -7.55 -5.93 -0.66
CA GLU A 77 -8.42 -7.09 -0.46
C GLU A 77 -8.99 -7.14 0.96
N ASP A 78 -8.15 -6.92 1.98
CA ASP A 78 -8.55 -6.90 3.38
C ASP A 78 -9.50 -5.74 3.69
N LEU A 79 -9.21 -4.54 3.18
CA LEU A 79 -10.11 -3.38 3.32
C LEU A 79 -11.49 -3.69 2.71
N ILE A 80 -11.52 -4.22 1.49
CA ILE A 80 -12.78 -4.57 0.80
C ILE A 80 -13.53 -5.65 1.61
N LYS A 81 -12.86 -6.74 1.97
CA LYS A 81 -13.47 -7.86 2.70
C LYS A 81 -14.10 -7.40 4.01
N ASN A 82 -13.42 -6.53 4.74
CA ASN A 82 -13.94 -5.99 6.00
C ASN A 82 -15.05 -4.96 5.79
N MET A 83 -15.19 -4.34 4.62
CA MET A 83 -16.26 -3.36 4.34
C MET A 83 -17.51 -3.95 3.68
N VAL A 84 -17.39 -4.98 2.85
CA VAL A 84 -18.50 -5.51 2.02
C VAL A 84 -19.73 -5.80 2.87
N LEU A 85 -19.55 -6.47 4.01
CA LEU A 85 -20.66 -6.81 4.91
C LEU A 85 -21.35 -5.57 5.51
N ASP A 86 -20.61 -4.48 5.79
CA ASP A 86 -21.23 -3.25 6.30
C ASP A 86 -22.02 -2.53 5.23
N ILE A 87 -21.50 -2.49 4.01
CA ILE A 87 -22.17 -1.85 2.88
C ILE A 87 -23.44 -2.61 2.54
N GLU A 88 -23.36 -3.93 2.39
CA GLU A 88 -24.53 -4.80 2.15
C GLU A 88 -25.57 -4.66 3.27
N TRP A 89 -25.13 -4.61 4.53
CA TRP A 89 -26.03 -4.44 5.67
C TRP A 89 -26.72 -3.07 5.69
N VAL A 90 -26.00 -1.99 5.38
CA VAL A 90 -26.59 -0.64 5.31
C VAL A 90 -27.58 -0.52 4.15
N LEU A 91 -27.26 -1.13 3.01
CA LEU A 91 -28.13 -1.15 1.84
C LEU A 91 -29.43 -1.94 2.08
N THR A 92 -29.38 -2.96 2.93
CA THR A 92 -30.54 -3.83 3.22
C THR A 92 -31.33 -3.41 4.46
N ASN A 93 -30.72 -2.74 5.44
CA ASN A 93 -31.33 -2.39 6.72
C ASN A 93 -31.20 -0.89 7.06
N ASN A 94 -31.93 -0.06 6.31
CA ASN A 94 -31.79 1.40 6.30
C ASN A 94 -32.19 2.12 7.63
N GLU A 95 -32.82 1.43 8.59
CA GLU A 95 -33.27 2.00 9.87
C GLU A 95 -32.33 1.71 11.05
N ASN A 96 -31.25 0.94 10.87
CA ASN A 96 -30.37 0.56 11.97
C ASN A 96 -29.35 1.67 12.33
N LYS A 97 -29.64 2.43 13.39
CA LYS A 97 -28.80 3.55 13.89
C LYS A 97 -27.37 3.14 14.26
N GLN A 98 -27.15 1.93 14.78
CA GLN A 98 -25.81 1.47 15.18
C GLN A 98 -24.93 1.18 13.96
N ALA A 99 -25.47 0.55 12.93
CA ALA A 99 -24.76 0.29 11.68
C ALA A 99 -24.37 1.60 10.96
N LYS A 100 -25.26 2.60 10.96
CA LYS A 100 -24.96 3.95 10.42
C LYS A 100 -23.82 4.63 11.16
N GLN A 101 -23.82 4.58 12.49
CA GLN A 101 -22.76 5.19 13.30
C GLN A 101 -21.40 4.50 13.09
N GLN A 102 -21.38 3.18 12.88
CA GLN A 102 -20.16 2.42 12.58
C GLN A 102 -19.60 2.78 11.20
N LEU A 103 -20.47 2.87 10.19
CA LEU A 103 -20.09 3.33 8.86
C LEU A 103 -19.56 4.77 8.92
N ASP A 104 -20.16 5.64 9.72
CA ASP A 104 -19.69 7.03 9.89
C ASP A 104 -18.32 7.10 10.57
N ASN A 105 -18.03 6.23 11.54
CA ASN A 105 -16.69 6.16 12.14
C ASN A 105 -15.64 5.67 11.13
N LEU A 106 -15.99 4.68 10.29
CA LEU A 106 -15.12 4.22 9.20
C LEU A 106 -14.91 5.28 8.13
N ARG A 107 -15.97 6.01 7.75
CA ARG A 107 -15.90 7.15 6.80
C ARG A 107 -15.04 8.29 7.32
N LYS A 108 -15.00 8.49 8.65
CA LYS A 108 -14.15 9.48 9.30
C LYS A 108 -12.72 8.98 9.54
N SER A 109 -12.46 7.68 9.36
CA SER A 109 -11.11 7.15 9.46
C SER A 109 -10.27 7.58 8.25
N ASN A 110 -8.99 7.83 8.47
CA ASN A 110 -8.07 8.21 7.41
C ASN A 110 -7.58 7.00 6.60
N ILE A 111 -8.04 5.78 6.89
CA ILE A 111 -7.41 4.57 6.35
C ILE A 111 -7.44 4.50 4.81
N PHE A 112 -8.52 4.95 4.18
CA PHE A 112 -8.62 4.99 2.72
C PHE A 112 -7.78 6.13 2.12
N TYR A 113 -7.73 7.25 2.83
CA TYR A 113 -6.89 8.38 2.45
C TYR A 113 -5.41 7.99 2.52
N ASP A 114 -5.01 7.30 3.58
CA ASP A 114 -3.65 6.81 3.80
C ASP A 114 -3.29 5.71 2.79
N PHE A 115 -4.21 4.78 2.51
CA PHE A 115 -4.04 3.78 1.46
C PHE A 115 -3.77 4.45 0.10
N PHE A 116 -4.58 5.45 -0.25
CA PHE A 116 -4.42 6.19 -1.51
C PHE A 116 -3.12 7.00 -1.55
N ASN A 117 -2.72 7.60 -0.43
CA ASN A 117 -1.43 8.29 -0.33
C ASN A 117 -0.27 7.32 -0.55
N LEU A 118 -0.32 6.12 0.02
CA LEU A 118 0.71 5.11 -0.19
C LEU A 118 0.81 4.72 -1.67
N GLU A 119 -0.33 4.53 -2.36
CA GLU A 119 -0.37 4.26 -3.79
C GLU A 119 0.30 5.38 -4.61
N ILE A 120 0.00 6.65 -4.28
CA ILE A 120 0.62 7.81 -4.92
C ILE A 120 2.13 7.84 -4.68
N ILE A 121 2.58 7.67 -3.42
CA ILE A 121 4.00 7.74 -3.08
C ILE A 121 4.79 6.67 -3.84
N LEU A 122 4.28 5.43 -3.91
CA LEU A 122 4.92 4.37 -4.70
C LEU A 122 4.98 4.71 -6.19
N GLY A 123 3.92 5.29 -6.74
CA GLY A 123 3.91 5.78 -8.12
C GLY A 123 5.03 6.81 -8.38
N LEU A 124 5.22 7.76 -7.45
CA LEU A 124 6.27 8.77 -7.51
C LEU A 124 7.67 8.16 -7.39
N ILE A 125 7.87 7.16 -6.52
CA ILE A 125 9.13 6.42 -6.41
C ILE A 125 9.49 5.76 -7.73
N PHE A 126 8.55 5.04 -8.36
CA PHE A 126 8.82 4.39 -9.64
C PHE A 126 9.11 5.37 -10.77
N ASP A 127 8.43 6.52 -10.80
CA ASP A 127 8.74 7.57 -11.78
C ASP A 127 10.15 8.15 -11.56
N LYS A 128 10.54 8.37 -10.31
CA LYS A 128 11.91 8.81 -9.96
C LYS A 128 12.97 7.79 -10.35
N LEU A 129 12.78 6.52 -10.01
CA LEU A 129 13.69 5.44 -10.39
C LEU A 129 13.84 5.33 -11.91
N LYS A 130 12.75 5.53 -12.67
CA LYS A 130 12.79 5.56 -14.13
C LYS A 130 13.64 6.73 -14.66
N GLN A 131 13.54 7.92 -14.06
CA GLN A 131 14.40 9.07 -14.40
C GLN A 131 15.88 8.80 -14.13
N LEU A 132 16.17 7.95 -13.14
CA LEU A 132 17.52 7.47 -12.78
C LEU A 132 17.96 6.22 -13.56
N ASN A 133 17.28 5.87 -14.66
CA ASN A 133 17.55 4.68 -15.49
C ASN A 133 17.42 3.33 -14.77
N VAL A 134 16.66 3.27 -13.67
CA VAL A 134 16.31 2.04 -12.95
C VAL A 134 14.83 1.74 -13.16
N PRO A 135 14.44 1.15 -14.31
CA PRO A 135 13.03 0.92 -14.60
C PRO A 135 12.42 -0.11 -13.63
N ARG A 136 11.12 0.02 -13.45
CA ARG A 136 10.28 -0.95 -12.77
C ARG A 136 10.51 -2.35 -13.36
N LYS A 137 10.77 -3.37 -12.52
CA LYS A 137 10.83 -4.77 -12.97
C LYS A 137 9.57 -5.09 -13.76
N LYS A 138 9.73 -5.63 -14.97
CA LYS A 138 8.61 -6.20 -15.71
C LYS A 138 8.05 -7.31 -14.83
N SER A 139 6.79 -7.19 -14.42
CA SER A 139 6.10 -8.30 -13.79
C SER A 139 6.16 -9.46 -14.77
N SER A 140 6.93 -10.50 -14.48
CA SER A 140 6.70 -11.78 -15.12
C SER A 140 5.29 -12.19 -14.68
N HIS A 141 4.30 -11.99 -15.55
CA HIS A 141 2.94 -12.50 -15.37
C HIS A 141 2.88 -14.05 -15.34
N GLN A 142 3.98 -14.73 -15.00
CA GLN A 142 4.09 -16.19 -14.89
C GLN A 142 3.81 -16.72 -13.47
N HIS A 143 3.72 -15.87 -12.44
CA HIS A 143 3.47 -16.35 -11.07
C HIS A 143 2.10 -16.01 -10.48
N LEU A 144 1.27 -15.21 -11.16
CA LEU A 144 -0.08 -14.87 -10.70
C LEU A 144 -1.12 -16.00 -10.92
N TYR A 145 -0.73 -17.18 -11.39
CA TYR A 145 -1.62 -18.34 -11.58
C TYR A 145 -1.05 -19.68 -11.10
N SER A 146 -0.12 -19.73 -10.14
CA SER A 146 0.27 -21.00 -9.49
C SER A 146 -0.58 -21.32 -8.25
N HIS A 147 -1.89 -21.13 -8.33
CA HIS A 147 -2.84 -21.88 -7.50
C HIS A 147 -3.70 -22.75 -8.41
N LYS A 148 -3.07 -23.79 -8.97
CA LYS A 148 -3.77 -25.00 -9.39
C LYS A 148 -3.04 -26.22 -8.86
N SER A 149 -3.70 -26.87 -7.90
CA SER A 149 -3.76 -28.33 -7.68
C SER A 149 -2.46 -29.12 -7.50
N GLY A 150 -2.30 -29.67 -6.30
CA GLY A 150 -1.44 -30.82 -5.98
C GLY A 150 -1.19 -30.81 -4.48
N GLY A 151 -1.96 -31.49 -3.64
CA GLY A 151 -2.13 -32.94 -3.67
C GLY A 151 -1.23 -33.50 -2.55
N CYS A 152 -1.86 -34.12 -1.55
CA CYS A 152 -1.21 -34.82 -0.44
C CYS A 152 0.07 -35.56 -0.82
N CYS A 153 1.08 -35.45 0.06
CA CYS A 153 1.88 -36.58 0.49
C CYS A 153 1.64 -36.77 1.98
#